data_AF-A0A8T2WUS2-F1
#
_entry.id   AF-A0A8T2WUS2-F1
#
_cell.length_a   1.000
_cell.length_b   1.000
_cell.length_c   1.000
_cell.angle_alpha   90.00
_cell.angle_beta   90.00
_cell.angle_gamma   90.00
#
_symmetry.space_group_name_H-M   'P 1'
#
loop_
_entity.id
_entity.type
_entity.pdbx_description
1 polymer ?
#
loop_
_entity_poly.entity_id
_entity_poly.type
_entity_poly.pdbx_seq_one_letter_code
_entity_poly.pdbx_strand_id
1 'polypeptide(L)' 'MAPDLNKASGGSGASKNEAPVKAPPSKKKEEKKDEDLSEEDLALKQQLELYVERVQDPEPGIQKLALESL' A
#
# COMPACT_ATOMS: atom_id res chain seq x y z
N MET A 1 41.71 4.48 -27.51
CA MET A 1 42.27 5.82 -27.24
C MET A 1 41.44 6.46 -26.12
N ALA A 2 42.10 7.17 -25.21
CA ALA A 2 41.72 7.52 -23.83
C ALA A 2 40.36 8.24 -23.58
N PRO A 3 39.83 8.20 -22.33
CA PRO A 3 38.78 9.11 -21.87
C PRO A 3 39.38 10.50 -21.60
N ASP A 4 38.80 11.56 -22.18
CA ASP A 4 39.18 12.94 -21.87
C ASP A 4 38.24 13.49 -20.79
N LEU A 5 38.79 13.54 -19.57
CA LEU A 5 38.26 14.32 -18.45
C LEU A 5 39.09 15.59 -18.37
N ASN A 6 38.57 16.74 -18.82
CA ASN A 6 39.17 18.02 -18.44
C ASN A 6 38.18 19.19 -18.40
N LYS A 7 37.73 19.47 -17.16
CA LYS A 7 37.86 20.77 -16.47
C LYS A 7 37.27 22.03 -17.13
N ALA A 8 36.15 22.47 -16.59
CA ALA A 8 35.94 23.88 -16.27
C ALA A 8 35.08 24.03 -15.01
N SER A 9 35.73 24.18 -13.85
CA SER A 9 35.13 24.91 -12.74
C SER A 9 35.01 26.38 -13.14
N GLY A 10 33.79 26.88 -13.20
CA GLY A 10 33.50 28.29 -13.46
C GLY A 10 32.17 28.64 -12.81
N GLY A 11 32.20 28.81 -11.50
CA GLY A 11 31.06 29.34 -10.76
C GLY A 11 30.87 30.82 -11.03
N SER A 12 29.64 31.23 -11.29
CA SER A 12 29.01 32.48 -10.83
C SER A 12 27.80 32.79 -11.71
N GLY A 13 26.65 32.94 -11.08
CA GLY A 13 25.44 33.35 -11.78
C GLY A 13 24.22 33.05 -10.92
N ALA A 14 24.05 33.85 -9.88
CA ALA A 14 22.89 33.86 -9.03
C ALA A 14 21.58 33.77 -9.83
N SER A 15 20.77 32.77 -9.51
CA SER A 15 19.32 32.94 -9.55
C SER A 15 18.75 32.26 -8.31
N LYS A 16 18.94 32.94 -7.17
CA LYS A 16 17.99 32.81 -6.06
C LYS A 16 16.63 33.21 -6.62
N ASN A 17 15.78 32.22 -6.89
CA ASN A 17 14.36 32.47 -6.77
C ASN A 17 13.77 31.36 -5.92
N GLU A 18 13.53 31.74 -4.68
CA GLU A 18 12.86 30.97 -3.66
C GLU A 18 11.42 30.71 -4.09
N ALA A 19 11.10 29.44 -4.30
CA ALA A 19 9.80 28.91 -3.93
C ALA A 19 10.07 27.50 -3.41
N PRO A 20 9.98 27.23 -2.09
CA PRO A 20 9.79 25.87 -1.65
C PRO A 20 8.37 25.53 -2.12
N VAL A 21 8.25 24.96 -3.31
CA VAL A 21 7.06 24.21 -3.68
C VAL A 21 7.03 23.09 -2.64
N LYS A 22 6.26 23.33 -1.57
CA LYS A 22 5.96 22.37 -0.52
C LYS A 22 5.60 21.07 -1.23
N ALA A 23 6.54 20.13 -1.26
CA ALA A 23 6.18 18.74 -1.38
C ALA A 23 5.19 18.49 -0.23
N PRO A 24 3.93 18.07 -0.50
CA PRO A 24 3.08 17.65 0.60
C PRO A 24 3.83 16.51 1.31
N PRO A 25 4.04 16.61 2.63
CA PRO A 25 4.79 15.62 3.36
C PRO A 25 4.09 14.27 3.24
N SER A 26 4.79 13.31 2.64
CA SER A 26 4.55 11.90 2.85
C SER A 26 4.69 11.64 4.35
N LYS A 27 3.56 11.36 5.03
CA LYS A 27 3.44 10.46 6.19
C LYS A 27 2.07 10.57 6.89
N LYS A 28 1.53 9.38 7.19
CA LYS A 28 0.49 9.06 8.20
C LYS A 28 -0.98 9.15 7.76
N LYS A 29 -1.42 8.11 7.06
CA LYS A 29 -2.78 7.56 7.19
C LYS A 29 -2.75 6.02 7.04
N GLU A 30 -1.83 5.38 7.75
CA GLU A 30 -1.78 3.93 7.88
C GLU A 30 -1.60 3.60 9.37
N GLU A 31 -2.57 3.99 10.21
CA GLU A 31 -2.59 3.52 11.60
C GLU A 31 -3.96 3.65 12.29
N LYS A 32 -5.05 3.81 11.52
CA LYS A 32 -6.43 3.85 12.03
C LYS A 32 -7.43 3.18 11.08
N LYS A 33 -7.02 2.08 10.43
CA LYS A 33 -7.92 1.32 9.54
C LYS A 33 -8.65 0.18 10.23
N ASP A 34 -8.36 -0.08 11.51
CA ASP A 34 -9.05 -1.11 12.29
C ASP A 34 -10.24 -0.58 13.12
N GLU A 35 -10.38 0.74 13.29
CA GLU A 35 -11.35 1.31 14.26
C GLU A 35 -12.71 1.71 13.66
N ASP A 36 -12.86 1.73 12.34
CA ASP A 36 -14.15 1.99 11.66
C ASP A 36 -14.18 1.22 10.33
N LEU A 37 -14.20 -0.12 10.38
CA LEU A 37 -14.64 -0.90 9.22
C LEU A 37 -16.09 -0.49 8.93
N SER A 38 -16.42 -0.16 7.67
CA SER A 38 -17.82 0.05 7.28
C SER A 38 -18.61 -1.23 7.55
N GLU A 39 -19.93 -1.12 7.77
CA GLU A 39 -20.78 -2.30 8.05
C GLU A 39 -20.62 -3.41 7.00
N GLU A 40 -20.39 -3.03 5.75
CA GLU A 40 -20.08 -3.94 4.64
C GLU A 40 -18.77 -4.70 4.86
N ASP A 41 -17.67 -4.02 5.19
CA ASP A 41 -16.37 -4.65 5.40
C ASP A 41 -16.35 -5.49 6.68
N LEU A 42 -17.10 -5.06 7.69
CA LEU A 42 -17.28 -5.80 8.93
C LEU A 42 -18.08 -7.10 8.69
N ALA A 43 -19.14 -7.05 7.88
CA ALA A 43 -19.87 -8.23 7.45
C ALA A 43 -19.01 -9.16 6.59
N LEU A 44 -18.21 -8.60 5.68
CA LEU A 44 -17.28 -9.36 4.85
C LEU A 44 -16.24 -10.08 5.71
N LYS A 45 -15.69 -9.42 6.73
CA LYS A 45 -14.75 -10.01 7.68
C LYS A 45 -15.36 -11.20 8.42
N GLN A 46 -16.58 -11.06 8.96
CA GLN A 46 -17.28 -12.16 9.62
C GLN A 46 -17.52 -13.34 8.67
N GLN A 47 -17.91 -13.07 7.42
CA GLN A 47 -18.12 -14.11 6.42
C GLN A 47 -16.82 -14.86 6.10
N LEU A 48 -15.70 -14.13 5.95
CA LEU A 48 -14.39 -14.73 5.70
C LEU A 48 -13.91 -15.58 6.89
N GLU A 49 -14.16 -15.13 8.12
CA GLU A 49 -13.81 -15.88 9.32
C GLU A 49 -14.56 -17.23 9.35
N LEU A 50 -15.87 -17.22 9.08
CA LEU A 50 -16.68 -18.44 8.95
C LEU A 50 -16.23 -19.32 7.78
N TYR A 51 -15.82 -18.71 6.66
CA TYR A 51 -15.36 -19.43 5.50
C TYR A 51 -14.06 -20.20 5.78
N VAL A 52 -13.11 -19.57 6.47
CA VAL A 52 -11.84 -20.20 6.88
C VAL A 52 -12.10 -21.40 7.79
N GLU A 53 -13.09 -21.31 8.68
CA GLU A 53 -13.53 -22.42 9.52
C GLU A 53 -14.13 -23.56 8.68
N ARG A 54 -15.04 -23.25 7.74
CA ARG A 54 -15.67 -24.26 6.86
C ARG A 54 -14.70 -24.94 5.90
N VAL A 55 -13.68 -24.23 5.41
CA VAL A 55 -12.64 -24.82 4.55
C VAL A 55 -11.73 -25.77 5.33
N GLN A 56 -11.62 -25.61 6.65
CA GLN A 56 -10.88 -26.51 7.52
C GLN A 56 -11.74 -27.67 8.06
N ASP A 57 -13.05 -27.65 7.81
CA ASP A 57 -13.99 -28.68 8.25
C ASP A 57 -13.60 -30.06 7.70
N PRO A 58 -13.64 -31.15 8.49
CA PRO A 58 -13.27 -32.48 8.02
C PRO A 58 -14.22 -33.06 6.95
N GLU A 59 -15.46 -32.56 6.84
CA GLU A 59 -16.41 -33.00 5.81
C GLU A 59 -16.10 -32.35 4.45
N PRO A 60 -15.73 -33.13 3.43
CA PRO A 60 -15.34 -32.58 2.13
C PRO A 60 -16.51 -31.90 1.41
N GLY A 61 -17.76 -32.25 1.74
CA GLY A 61 -18.94 -31.55 1.21
C GLY A 61 -19.03 -30.10 1.69
N ILE A 62 -18.69 -29.85 2.96
CA ILE A 62 -18.71 -28.53 3.58
C ILE A 62 -17.58 -27.66 3.03
N GLN A 63 -16.37 -28.24 2.87
CA GLN A 63 -15.26 -27.53 2.24
C GLN A 63 -15.58 -27.06 0.82
N LYS A 64 -16.17 -27.95 -0.01
CA LYS A 64 -16.54 -27.61 -1.39
C LYS A 64 -17.59 -26.50 -1.45
N LEU A 65 -18.64 -26.61 -0.64
CA LEU A 65 -19.68 -25.60 -0.54
C LEU A 65 -19.13 -24.24 -0.12
N ALA A 66 -18.16 -24.21 0.80
CA ALA A 66 -17.44 -22.99 1.11
C ALA A 66 -16.73 -22.48 -0.15
N LEU A 67 -15.84 -23.28 -0.76
CA LEU A 67 -15.05 -22.89 -1.92
C LEU A 67 -15.84 -22.39 -3.14
N GLU A 68 -17.03 -22.93 -3.36
CA GLU A 68 -17.91 -22.55 -4.47
C GLU A 68 -18.70 -21.26 -4.22
N SER A 69 -18.78 -20.81 -2.95
CA SER A 69 -19.56 -19.63 -2.55
C SER A 69 -18.74 -18.33 -2.55
N LEU A 70 -17.52 -18.36 -3.08
CA LEU A 70 -16.61 -17.21 -3.24
C LEU A 70 -16.80 -16.52 -4.60
#